data_AF-A0A7V3U4F6-F1
#
_entry.id   AF-A0A7V3U4F6-F1
#
_cell.length_a   1.000
_cell.length_b   1.000
_cell.length_c   1.000
_cell.angle_alpha   90.00
_cell.angle_beta   90.00
_cell.angle_gamma   90.00
#
_symmetry.space_group_name_H-M   'P 1'
#
loop_
_entity.id
_entity.type
_entity.pdbx_description
1 polymer ?
#
loop_
_entity_poly.entity_id
_entity_poly.type
_entity_poly.pdbx_seq_one_letter_code
_entity_poly.pdbx_strand_id
1 'polypeptide(L)'
;ARNLTDKQLAAIAESDGMVGLNFACAFLREDGQMDRDTPLDTMLRHLDYMIEKLGEDRIGLGSDFDGAWVPDQITDVAGLNNLRAAMRAHGYDEPLMRKLCHENWLRVLDKTWKE
;
A
#
# COMPACT_ATOMS: atom_id res chain seq x y z
N ALA A 1 -13.46 -5.68 -11.70
CA ALA A 1 -12.08 -5.78 -11.18
C ALA A 1 -11.99 -5.05 -9.85
N ARG A 2 -11.09 -5.46 -8.93
CA ARG A 2 -10.98 -4.92 -7.56
C ARG A 2 -10.06 -3.70 -7.43
N ASN A 3 -9.00 -3.62 -8.23
CA ASN A 3 -8.06 -2.49 -8.24
C ASN A 3 -8.68 -1.21 -8.82
N LEU A 4 -8.07 -0.07 -8.50
CA LEU A 4 -8.49 1.25 -8.93
C LEU A 4 -7.86 1.61 -10.28
N THR A 5 -8.67 2.19 -11.16
CA THR A 5 -8.20 2.82 -12.40
C THR A 5 -7.60 4.19 -12.13
N ASP A 6 -6.80 4.72 -13.06
CA ASP A 6 -6.21 6.06 -12.97
C ASP A 6 -7.26 7.16 -12.76
N LYS A 7 -8.44 7.04 -13.38
CA LYS A 7 -9.54 7.99 -13.17
C LYS A 7 -10.05 7.97 -11.73
N GLN A 8 -10.07 6.79 -11.10
CA GLN A 8 -10.47 6.66 -9.70
C GLN A 8 -9.37 7.16 -8.76
N LEU A 9 -8.10 6.87 -9.06
CA LEU A 9 -6.96 7.42 -8.31
C LEU A 9 -6.94 8.96 -8.38
N ALA A 10 -7.18 9.53 -9.56
CA ALA A 10 -7.26 10.98 -9.76
C ALA A 10 -8.39 11.61 -8.91
N ALA A 11 -9.58 11.00 -8.87
CA ALA A 11 -10.67 11.49 -8.02
C ALA A 11 -10.35 11.41 -6.52
N ILE A 12 -9.62 10.37 -6.09
CA ILE A 12 -9.16 10.24 -4.70
C ILE A 12 -8.09 11.30 -4.38
N ALA A 13 -7.19 11.58 -5.32
CA ALA A 13 -6.22 12.67 -5.17
C ALA A 13 -6.91 14.03 -5.08
N GLU A 14 -7.91 14.30 -5.93
CA GLU A 14 -8.68 15.56 -5.94
C GLU A 14 -9.43 15.80 -4.63
N SER A 15 -10.03 14.75 -4.06
CA SER A 15 -10.68 14.82 -2.74
C SER A 15 -9.70 14.84 -1.56
N ASP A 16 -8.39 14.72 -1.84
CA ASP A 16 -7.33 14.62 -0.85
C ASP A 16 -7.57 13.46 0.15
N GLY A 17 -8.07 12.34 -0.41
CA GLY A 17 -8.40 11.11 0.29
C GLY A 17 -7.19 10.21 0.57
N MET A 18 -7.41 8.90 0.61
CA MET A 18 -6.41 7.91 1.01
C MET A 18 -6.63 6.56 0.30
N VAL A 19 -5.55 5.87 -0.06
CA VAL A 19 -5.58 4.48 -0.56
C VAL A 19 -4.60 3.63 0.23
N GLY A 20 -5.08 2.50 0.75
CA GLY A 20 -4.23 1.47 1.38
C GLY A 20 -3.81 0.41 0.37
N LEU A 21 -2.51 0.08 0.32
CA LEU A 21 -2.01 -1.07 -0.44
C LEU A 21 -2.55 -2.37 0.18
N ASN A 22 -3.32 -3.13 -0.60
CA ASN A 22 -3.83 -4.45 -0.22
C ASN A 22 -2.76 -5.53 -0.47
N PHE A 23 -2.62 -6.49 0.45
CA PHE A 23 -1.57 -7.51 0.37
C PHE A 23 -2.02 -8.80 -0.33
N ALA A 24 -3.27 -8.89 -0.79
CA ALA A 24 -3.78 -10.04 -1.51
C ALA A 24 -3.00 -10.29 -2.80
N CYS A 25 -2.40 -11.49 -2.93
CA CYS A 25 -1.55 -11.84 -4.08
C CYS A 25 -2.26 -11.64 -5.42
N ALA A 26 -3.55 -11.97 -5.51
CA ALA A 26 -4.35 -11.80 -6.74
C ALA A 26 -4.56 -10.34 -7.15
N PHE A 27 -4.36 -9.37 -6.26
CA PHE A 27 -4.46 -7.93 -6.57
C PHE A 27 -3.10 -7.30 -6.83
N LEU A 28 -2.03 -7.96 -6.39
CA LEU A 28 -0.65 -7.53 -6.59
C LEU A 28 -0.08 -8.02 -7.93
N ARG A 29 -0.29 -9.30 -8.25
CA ARG A 29 0.31 -9.92 -9.44
C ARG A 29 -0.39 -9.50 -10.72
N GLU A 30 0.39 -9.31 -11.78
CA GLU A 30 -0.14 -9.00 -13.12
C GLU A 30 -0.97 -10.15 -13.71
N ASP A 31 -0.62 -11.39 -13.37
CA ASP A 31 -1.36 -12.58 -13.78
C ASP A 31 -2.64 -12.81 -12.96
N GLY A 32 -2.87 -12.01 -11.91
CA GLY A 32 -4.03 -12.11 -11.02
C GLY A 32 -4.12 -13.42 -10.21
N GLN A 33 -3.05 -14.22 -10.14
CA GLN A 33 -3.08 -15.50 -9.44
C GLN A 33 -3.05 -15.35 -7.92
N MET A 34 -3.69 -16.28 -7.22
CA MET A 34 -3.63 -16.40 -5.75
C MET A 34 -2.41 -17.24 -5.32
N ASP A 35 -1.21 -16.78 -5.68
CA ASP A 35 0.05 -17.47 -5.39
C ASP A 35 0.86 -16.71 -4.32
N ARG A 36 1.23 -17.39 -3.23
CA ARG A 36 1.98 -16.80 -2.11
C ARG A 36 3.47 -16.64 -2.41
N ASP A 37 3.98 -17.30 -3.46
CA ASP A 37 5.28 -17.01 -4.07
C ASP A 37 5.20 -15.71 -4.89
N THR A 38 4.83 -14.64 -4.21
CA THR A 38 4.74 -13.28 -4.73
C THR A 38 5.87 -12.46 -4.11
N PRO A 39 6.86 -12.01 -4.91
CA PRO A 39 7.97 -11.22 -4.39
C PRO A 39 7.51 -9.88 -3.80
N LEU A 40 8.14 -9.43 -2.72
CA LEU A 40 7.90 -8.09 -2.14
C LEU A 40 8.13 -6.96 -3.15
N ASP A 41 8.99 -7.15 -4.15
CA ASP A 41 9.16 -6.21 -5.26
C ASP A 41 7.83 -5.89 -5.97
N THR A 42 6.93 -6.87 -6.08
CA THR A 42 5.59 -6.65 -6.65
C THR A 42 4.83 -5.60 -5.85
N MET A 43 4.91 -5.64 -4.51
CA MET A 43 4.29 -4.65 -3.64
C MET A 43 4.93 -3.27 -3.80
N LEU A 44 6.26 -3.21 -3.94
CA LEU A 44 7.00 -1.97 -4.15
C LEU A 44 6.62 -1.30 -5.48
N ARG A 45 6.44 -2.07 -6.57
CA ARG A 45 5.94 -1.53 -7.84
C ARG A 45 4.56 -0.89 -7.71
N HIS A 46 3.65 -1.50 -6.94
CA HIS A 46 2.35 -0.90 -6.64
C HIS A 46 2.49 0.38 -5.81
N LEU A 47 3.37 0.40 -4.80
CA LEU A 47 3.64 1.61 -4.02
C LEU A 47 4.19 2.73 -4.90
N ASP A 48 5.17 2.47 -5.76
CA ASP A 48 5.72 3.46 -6.69
C ASP A 48 4.64 4.03 -7.60
N TYR A 49 3.81 3.16 -8.18
CA TYR A 49 2.70 3.59 -9.03
C TYR A 49 1.69 4.45 -8.26
N MET A 50 1.33 4.03 -7.05
CA MET A 50 0.43 4.79 -6.19
C MET A 50 1.04 6.15 -5.86
N ILE A 51 2.33 6.22 -5.51
CA ILE A 51 3.06 7.46 -5.19
C ILE A 51 3.05 8.41 -6.39
N GLU A 52 3.31 7.89 -7.59
CA GLU A 52 3.24 8.66 -8.83
C GLU A 52 1.86 9.27 -9.05
N LYS A 53 0.78 8.51 -8.82
CA LYS A 53 -0.60 8.95 -9.12
C LYS A 53 -1.25 9.79 -8.02
N LEU A 54 -0.98 9.48 -6.76
CA LEU A 54 -1.66 10.06 -5.61
C LEU A 54 -0.79 11.07 -4.83
N GLY A 55 0.53 11.03 -5.03
CA GLY A 55 1.50 11.71 -4.18
C GLY A 55 1.72 10.99 -2.84
N GLU A 56 2.78 11.39 -2.15
CA GLU A 56 3.26 10.71 -0.93
C GLU A 56 2.28 10.75 0.25
N ASP A 57 1.33 11.69 0.28
CA ASP A 57 0.49 11.96 1.47
C ASP A 57 -0.85 11.19 1.49
N ARG A 58 -1.13 10.41 0.45
CA ARG A 58 -2.46 9.79 0.20
C ARG A 58 -2.39 8.27 0.07
N ILE A 59 -1.31 7.68 0.58
CA ILE A 59 -1.03 6.25 0.46
C ILE A 59 -0.65 5.68 1.80
N GLY A 60 -1.09 4.46 2.10
CA GLY A 60 -0.60 3.72 3.26
C GLY A 60 -0.74 2.23 3.06
N LEU A 61 -0.66 1.48 4.16
CA LEU A 61 -0.85 0.03 4.17
C LEU A 61 -2.32 -0.31 4.49
N GLY A 62 -2.86 -1.30 3.79
CA GLY A 62 -4.22 -1.81 3.98
C GLY A 62 -4.24 -3.32 3.85
N SER A 63 -3.59 -4.02 4.79
CA SER A 63 -3.09 -5.39 4.60
C SER A 63 -4.12 -6.42 4.16
N ASP A 64 -5.36 -6.32 4.65
CA ASP A 64 -6.35 -7.39 4.54
C ASP A 64 -5.89 -8.68 5.26
N PHE A 65 -5.13 -8.52 6.36
CA PHE A 65 -4.78 -9.65 7.23
C PHE A 65 -6.04 -10.38 7.70
N ASP A 66 -5.94 -11.72 7.79
CA ASP A 66 -7.06 -12.65 8.03
C ASP A 66 -8.18 -12.63 6.96
N GLY A 67 -8.04 -11.82 5.90
CA GLY A 67 -9.00 -11.70 4.80
C GLY A 67 -8.50 -12.21 3.44
N ALA A 68 -7.18 -12.41 3.28
CA ALA A 68 -6.57 -12.72 1.98
C ALA A 68 -5.35 -13.65 2.05
N TRP A 69 -4.97 -14.19 0.88
CA TRP A 69 -3.69 -14.87 0.66
C TRP A 69 -2.61 -13.81 0.43
N VAL A 70 -1.73 -13.62 1.39
CA VAL A 70 -0.64 -12.63 1.35
C VAL A 70 0.71 -13.28 0.99
N PRO A 71 1.70 -12.51 0.49
CA PRO A 71 3.03 -13.02 0.20
C PRO A 71 3.67 -13.79 1.36
N ASP A 72 4.39 -14.88 1.08
CA ASP A 72 5.02 -15.71 2.12
C ASP A 72 6.04 -14.94 2.97
N GLN A 73 6.71 -13.95 2.39
CA GLN A 73 7.64 -13.09 3.10
C GLN A 73 6.95 -12.19 4.14
N ILE A 74 5.63 -12.01 4.05
CA ILE A 74 4.83 -11.32 5.07
C ILE A 74 4.19 -12.36 5.98
N THR A 75 3.41 -13.31 5.41
CA THR A 75 2.62 -14.32 6.13
C THR A 75 1.57 -13.75 7.11
N ASP A 76 2.00 -12.99 8.10
CA ASP A 76 1.20 -12.36 9.15
C ASP A 76 1.78 -10.99 9.55
N VAL A 77 1.27 -10.41 10.65
CA VAL A 77 1.69 -9.08 11.13
C VAL A 77 3.17 -9.01 11.52
N ALA A 78 3.81 -10.12 11.93
CA ALA A 78 5.23 -10.12 12.28
C ALA A 78 6.12 -9.89 11.05
N GLY A 79 5.64 -10.25 9.85
CA GLY A 79 6.34 -10.03 8.58
C GLY A 79 6.37 -8.59 8.08
N LEU A 80 5.69 -7.65 8.74
CA LEU A 80 5.77 -6.22 8.37
C LEU A 80 7.20 -5.68 8.43
N ASN A 81 8.06 -6.26 9.27
CA ASN A 81 9.48 -5.90 9.31
C ASN A 81 10.21 -6.22 8.00
N ASN A 82 9.82 -7.30 7.31
CA ASN A 82 10.39 -7.68 6.01
C ASN A 82 9.98 -6.68 4.93
N LEU A 83 8.70 -6.25 4.93
CA LEU A 83 8.23 -5.20 4.02
C LEU A 83 8.96 -3.88 4.27
N ARG A 84 9.13 -3.46 5.52
CA ARG A 84 9.90 -2.24 5.87
C ARG A 84 11.36 -2.34 5.43
N ALA A 85 11.98 -3.51 5.58
CA ALA A 85 13.34 -3.73 5.10
C ALA A 85 13.43 -3.63 3.57
N ALA A 86 12.47 -4.21 2.84
CA ALA A 86 12.37 -4.12 1.40
C ALA A 86 12.15 -2.67 0.93
N MET A 87 11.25 -1.92 1.56
CA MET A 87 11.03 -0.49 1.30
C MET A 87 12.30 0.35 1.46
N ARG A 88 13.06 0.13 2.54
CA ARG A 88 14.34 0.82 2.76
C ARG A 88 15.38 0.43 1.71
N ALA A 89 15.47 -0.85 1.36
CA ALA A 89 16.38 -1.35 0.33
C ALA A 89 16.03 -0.80 -1.07
N HIS A 90 14.74 -0.57 -1.33
CA HIS A 90 14.22 0.05 -2.56
C HIS A 90 14.60 1.54 -2.68
N GLY A 91 14.92 2.19 -1.56
CA GLY A 91 15.35 3.58 -1.52
C GLY A 91 14.33 4.56 -0.93
N TYR A 92 13.25 4.08 -0.31
CA TYR A 92 12.36 4.97 0.44
C TYR A 92 13.08 5.50 1.68
N ASP A 93 13.09 6.82 1.81
CA ASP A 93 13.69 7.48 2.96
C ASP A 93 12.80 7.40 4.21
N GLU A 94 13.37 7.71 5.37
CA GLU A 94 12.63 7.63 6.63
C GLU A 94 11.39 8.54 6.70
N PRO A 95 11.41 9.79 6.17
CA PRO A 95 10.20 10.60 6.04
C PRO A 95 9.07 9.92 5.25
N LEU A 96 9.35 9.42 4.05
CA LEU A 96 8.35 8.73 3.24
C LEU A 96 7.86 7.46 3.94
N MET A 97 8.75 6.68 4.54
CA MET A 97 8.36 5.48 5.25
C MET A 97 7.41 5.76 6.43
N ARG A 98 7.58 6.85 7.18
CA ARG A 98 6.64 7.21 8.27
C ARG A 98 5.26 7.56 7.73
N LYS A 99 5.19 8.33 6.62
CA LYS A 99 3.95 8.62 5.91
C LYS A 99 3.20 7.36 5.52
N LEU A 100 3.89 6.44 4.82
CA LEU A 100 3.31 5.17 4.36
C LEU A 100 2.90 4.25 5.50
N CYS A 101 3.66 4.21 6.59
CA CYS A 101 3.39 3.32 7.73
C CYS A 101 2.23 3.80 8.60
N HIS A 102 2.08 5.12 8.82
CA HIS A 102 1.01 5.62 9.69
C HIS A 102 0.60 7.08 9.49
N GLU A 103 1.52 8.01 9.20
CA GLU A 103 1.20 9.46 9.28
C GLU A 103 0.08 9.85 8.29
N ASN A 104 0.00 9.21 7.12
CA ASN A 104 -1.05 9.47 6.15
C ASN A 104 -2.43 8.98 6.59
N TRP A 105 -2.48 7.86 7.32
CA TRP A 105 -3.72 7.39 7.93
C TRP A 105 -4.18 8.39 9.00
N LEU A 106 -3.28 8.86 9.87
CA LEU A 106 -3.62 9.87 10.88
C LEU A 106 -4.14 11.16 10.23
N ARG A 107 -3.45 11.66 9.19
CA ARG A 107 -3.89 12.85 8.42
C ARG A 107 -5.34 12.71 7.92
N VAL A 108 -5.67 11.59 7.27
CA VAL A 108 -7.01 11.42 6.70
C VAL A 108 -8.08 11.27 7.79
N LEU A 109 -7.75 10.66 8.93
CA LEU A 109 -8.67 10.59 10.07
C LEU A 109 -8.97 11.98 10.62
N ASP A 110 -7.95 12.81 10.86
CA ASP A 110 -8.11 14.19 11.32
C ASP A 110 -8.96 15.02 10.36
N LYS A 111 -8.66 14.95 9.05
CA LYS A 111 -9.42 15.62 7.99
C LYS A 111 -10.89 15.20 7.96
N THR A 112 -11.16 13.93 8.24
CA THR A 112 -12.49 13.33 8.10
C THR A 112 -13.36 13.56 9.33
N TRP A 113 -12.80 13.38 10.53
CA TRP A 113 -13.56 13.37 11.77
C TRP A 113 -13.77 14.76 12.38
N LYS A 114 -12.94 15.77 12.03
CA LYS A 114 -13.12 17.17 12.42
C LYS A 114 -13.48 17.36 13.89
N GLU A 115 -12.72 16.76 14.80
CA GLU A 115 -12.78 17.12 16.22
C GLU A 115 -12.15 18.50 16.47
#